data_AF-A0ABC8Q822-F1
#
_entry.id   AF-A0ABC8Q822-F1
#
_cell.length_a   1.000
_cell.length_b   1.000
_cell.length_c   1.000
_cell.angle_alpha   90.00
_cell.angle_beta   90.00
_cell.angle_gamma   90.00
#
_symmetry.space_group_name_H-M   'P 1'
#
loop_
_entity.id
_entity.type
_entity.pdbx_description
1 polymer ?
#
loop_
_entity_poly.entity_id
_entity_poly.type
_entity_poly.pdbx_seq_one_letter_code
_entity_poly.pdbx_strand_id
1 'polypeptide(L)'
;MREYRSVTARELAACTCDRCHRRLTPDDPGEWQERLSVDHHCGFDSIFGDGNLVGLDLCQHCVREVLGEWLRVGPPQDLKEAGKLAWALVNMPNVGEDEDFERPRE
;
A
#
# COMPACT_ATOMS: atom_id res chain seq x y z
N MET A 1 -11.97 -24.17 24.41
CA MET A 1 -12.87 -23.10 24.88
C MET A 1 -12.31 -21.79 24.34
N ARG A 2 -13.10 -20.95 23.63
CA ARG A 2 -12.62 -19.67 23.07
C ARG A 2 -13.11 -18.55 23.96
N GLU A 3 -12.18 -17.73 24.43
CA GLU A 3 -12.46 -16.51 25.19
C GLU A 3 -12.29 -15.31 24.27
N TYR A 4 -13.18 -14.33 24.41
CA TYR A 4 -13.18 -13.11 23.61
C TYR A 4 -13.04 -11.90 24.52
N ARG A 5 -12.48 -10.82 23.96
CA ARG A 5 -12.21 -9.56 24.66
C ARG A 5 -12.92 -8.41 23.95
N SER A 6 -13.39 -7.44 24.74
CA SER A 6 -13.88 -6.14 24.29
C SER A 6 -12.73 -5.20 23.93
N VAL A 7 -12.86 -4.55 22.77
CA VAL A 7 -11.95 -3.52 22.26
C VAL A 7 -12.75 -2.28 21.83
N THR A 8 -12.21 -1.11 22.13
CA THR A 8 -12.68 0.17 21.59
C THR A 8 -11.77 0.56 20.45
N ALA A 9 -12.31 0.64 19.24
CA ALA A 9 -11.59 1.05 18.04
C ALA A 9 -12.28 2.25 17.39
N ARG A 10 -11.50 3.03 16.63
CA ARG A 10 -12.04 4.08 15.77
C ARG A 10 -12.08 3.51 14.35
N GLU A 11 -13.26 3.54 13.76
CA GLU A 11 -13.47 3.13 12.39
C GLU A 11 -13.65 4.37 11.50
N LEU A 12 -13.15 4.29 10.27
CA LEU A 12 -13.33 5.35 9.30
C LEU A 12 -14.80 5.35 8.83
N ALA A 13 -15.59 6.29 9.33
CA ALA A 13 -17.03 6.37 9.03
C ALA A 13 -17.32 7.00 7.66
N ALA A 14 -16.44 7.88 7.19
CA ALA A 14 -16.53 8.56 5.90
C ALA A 14 -15.21 9.28 5.60
N CYS A 15 -14.97 9.61 4.34
CA CYS A 15 -14.00 10.61 3.92
C CYS A 15 -14.58 11.48 2.81
N THR A 16 -13.89 12.56 2.45
CA THR A 16 -14.33 13.46 1.38
C THR A 16 -13.25 13.47 0.33
N CYS A 17 -13.61 13.28 -0.93
CA CYS A 17 -12.64 13.41 -2.02
C CYS A 17 -12.11 14.85 -2.05
N ASP A 18 -10.81 15.04 -1.91
CA ASP A 18 -10.18 16.36 -1.83
C ASP A 18 -10.31 17.17 -3.12
N ARG A 19 -10.54 16.47 -4.25
CA ARG A 19 -10.69 17.11 -5.57
C ARG A 19 -12.12 17.51 -5.91
N CYS A 20 -13.06 16.57 -5.86
CA CYS A 20 -14.44 16.81 -6.29
C CYS A 20 -15.40 17.10 -5.13
N HIS A 21 -14.89 17.08 -3.89
CA HIS A 21 -15.64 17.27 -2.65
C HIS A 21 -16.80 16.28 -2.44
N ARG A 22 -16.83 15.18 -3.21
CA ARG A 22 -17.79 14.10 -3.02
C ARG A 22 -17.52 13.43 -1.66
N ARG A 23 -18.57 13.30 -0.85
CA ARG A 23 -18.51 12.52 0.39
C ARG A 23 -18.57 11.04 0.05
N LEU A 24 -17.62 10.28 0.56
CA LEU A 24 -17.48 8.83 0.39
C LEU A 24 -17.90 8.18 1.72
N THR A 25 -18.91 7.32 1.67
CA THR A 25 -19.41 6.60 2.85
C THR A 25 -19.55 5.11 2.53
N PRO A 26 -19.52 4.22 3.54
CA PRO A 26 -19.74 2.79 3.35
C PRO A 26 -21.07 2.42 2.67
N ASP A 27 -22.06 3.32 2.63
CA ASP A 27 -23.35 3.13 1.98
C ASP A 27 -23.26 3.11 0.44
N ASP A 28 -22.18 3.67 -0.11
CA ASP A 28 -21.82 3.56 -1.53
C ASP A 28 -20.57 2.68 -1.67
N PRO A 29 -20.71 1.35 -1.61
CA PRO A 29 -19.57 0.43 -1.53
C PRO A 29 -18.65 0.53 -2.74
N GLY A 30 -19.17 0.88 -3.92
CA GLY A 30 -18.36 1.01 -5.14
C GLY A 30 -17.36 2.17 -5.01
N GLU A 31 -17.86 3.36 -4.70
CA GLU A 31 -16.97 4.52 -4.50
C GLU A 31 -16.13 4.42 -3.21
N TRP A 32 -16.68 3.80 -2.17
CA TRP A 32 -16.00 3.65 -0.88
C TRP A 32 -14.83 2.69 -0.94
N GLN A 33 -15.00 1.50 -1.52
CA GLN A 33 -13.96 0.47 -1.58
C GLN A 33 -12.89 0.79 -2.62
N GLU A 34 -13.26 1.46 -3.71
CA GLU A 34 -12.35 1.83 -4.80
C GLU A 34 -11.73 3.24 -4.62
N ARG A 35 -11.86 3.85 -3.43
CA ARG A 35 -11.17 5.10 -3.13
C ARG A 35 -9.66 4.87 -2.97
N LEU A 36 -8.87 5.90 -3.25
CA LEU A 36 -7.45 5.93 -2.93
C LEU A 36 -7.20 6.92 -1.79
N SER A 37 -6.65 6.41 -0.69
CA SER A 37 -6.18 7.20 0.44
C SER A 37 -4.65 7.11 0.52
N VAL A 38 -3.97 8.24 0.62
CA VAL A 38 -2.51 8.35 0.77
C VAL A 38 -2.22 9.00 2.11
N ASP A 39 -1.38 8.34 2.91
CA ASP A 39 -0.78 8.90 4.12
C ASP A 39 0.74 8.70 4.02
N HIS A 40 1.45 9.72 3.55
CA HIS A 40 2.89 9.65 3.31
C HIS A 40 3.66 10.49 4.31
N HIS A 41 4.48 9.84 5.14
CA HIS A 41 5.44 10.51 6.01
C HIS A 41 6.72 10.86 5.24
N CYS A 42 7.01 12.15 5.15
CA CYS A 42 8.17 12.68 4.45
C CYS A 42 9.46 12.38 5.20
N GLY A 43 10.50 12.01 4.46
CA GLY A 43 11.87 11.88 4.95
C GLY A 43 12.61 13.22 5.00
N PHE A 44 13.91 13.14 5.25
CA PHE A 44 14.85 14.27 5.15
C PHE A 44 15.02 14.73 3.69
N ASP A 45 15.21 16.04 3.49
CA ASP A 45 15.23 16.73 2.19
C ASP A 45 13.94 16.57 1.37
N SER A 46 12.79 16.37 2.03
CA SER A 46 11.52 16.32 1.32
C SER A 46 11.14 17.70 0.79
N ILE A 47 10.70 17.78 -0.46
CA ILE A 47 10.15 19.01 -1.04
C ILE A 47 8.89 19.50 -0.31
N PHE A 48 8.21 18.62 0.41
CA PHE A 48 7.03 18.93 1.23
C PHE A 48 7.38 19.32 2.66
N GLY A 49 8.69 19.37 2.99
CA GLY A 49 9.21 19.61 4.33
C GLY A 49 9.50 18.32 5.08
N ASP A 50 10.60 18.33 5.83
CA ASP A 50 11.10 17.17 6.56
C ASP A 50 10.14 16.73 7.67
N GLY A 51 9.82 15.43 7.70
CA GLY A 51 8.93 14.84 8.70
C GLY A 51 7.44 15.17 8.52
N ASN A 52 7.07 15.93 7.50
CA ASN A 52 5.67 16.29 7.24
C ASN A 52 4.84 15.09 6.77
N LEU A 53 3.56 15.08 7.14
CA LEU A 53 2.58 14.13 6.62
C LEU A 53 1.89 14.73 5.40
N VAL A 54 1.98 14.04 4.27
CA VAL A 54 1.24 14.35 3.04
C VAL A 54 0.06 13.39 2.95
N GLY A 55 -1.14 13.95 3.09
CA GLY A 55 -2.42 13.23 3.03
C GLY A 55 -3.19 13.52 1.75
N LEU A 56 -3.92 12.53 1.23
CA LEU A 56 -4.84 12.71 0.10
C LEU A 56 -5.92 11.63 0.07
N ASP A 57 -7.18 12.02 -0.10
CA ASP A 57 -8.31 11.13 -0.36
C ASP A 57 -8.95 11.42 -1.74
N LEU A 58 -9.01 10.42 -2.62
CA LEU A 58 -9.62 10.54 -3.95
C LEU A 58 -10.66 9.45 -4.22
N CYS A 59 -11.79 9.83 -4.83
CA CYS A 59 -12.73 8.85 -5.41
C CYS A 59 -12.13 8.21 -6.68
N GLN A 60 -12.60 7.02 -7.07
CA GLN A 60 -12.07 6.28 -8.23
C GLN A 60 -12.06 7.10 -9.53
N HIS A 61 -13.03 7.98 -9.73
CA HIS A 61 -13.08 8.85 -10.90
C HIS A 61 -11.96 9.90 -10.87
N CYS A 62 -11.71 10.52 -9.71
CA CYS A 62 -10.63 11.48 -9.56
C CYS A 62 -9.26 10.81 -9.59
N VAL A 63 -9.14 9.57 -9.11
CA VAL A 63 -7.93 8.75 -9.29
C VAL A 63 -7.62 8.58 -10.77
N ARG A 64 -8.60 8.14 -11.57
CA ARG A 64 -8.42 7.98 -13.01
C ARG A 64 -8.10 9.30 -13.71
N GLU A 65 -8.73 10.39 -13.32
CA GLU A 65 -8.55 11.68 -13.99
C GLU A 65 -7.22 12.35 -13.62
N VAL A 66 -6.80 12.28 -12.35
CA VAL A 66 -5.58 12.93 -11.87
C VAL A 66 -4.35 12.06 -12.04
N LEU A 67 -4.45 10.75 -11.85
CA LEU A 67 -3.30 9.85 -11.88
C LEU A 67 -3.26 8.97 -13.13
N GLY A 68 -4.34 8.92 -13.90
CA GLY A 68 -4.58 7.88 -14.92
C GLY A 68 -3.49 7.72 -15.97
N GLU A 69 -2.85 8.80 -16.40
CA GLU A 69 -1.73 8.74 -17.36
C GLU A 69 -0.51 8.01 -16.78
N TRP A 70 -0.32 8.09 -15.46
CA TRP A 70 0.81 7.49 -14.74
C TRP A 70 0.47 6.13 -14.11
N LEU A 71 -0.80 5.75 -14.09
CA LEU A 71 -1.25 4.47 -13.53
C LEU A 71 -0.91 3.31 -14.48
N ARG A 72 -0.29 2.26 -13.92
CA ARG A 72 -0.05 0.99 -14.61
C ARG A 72 -1.16 0.00 -14.23
N VAL A 73 -2.16 -0.15 -15.10
CA VAL A 73 -3.28 -1.07 -14.91
C VAL A 73 -3.00 -2.40 -15.60
N GLY A 74 -2.91 -3.48 -14.84
CA GLY A 74 -2.70 -4.85 -15.34
C GLY A 74 -3.95 -5.71 -15.19
N PRO A 75 -4.02 -6.87 -15.87
CA PRO A 75 -5.07 -7.85 -15.62
C PRO A 75 -5.03 -8.37 -14.18
N PRO A 76 -6.14 -8.93 -13.65
CA PRO A 76 -6.14 -9.61 -12.37
C PRO A 76 -5.00 -10.62 -12.31
N GLN A 77 -4.12 -10.51 -11.32
CA GLN A 77 -3.08 -11.51 -11.12
C GLN A 77 -3.77 -12.79 -10.61
N ASP A 78 -3.65 -13.87 -11.37
CA ASP A 78 -4.01 -15.19 -10.87
C ASP A 78 -3.16 -15.47 -9.61
N LEU A 79 -3.75 -15.33 -8.43
CA LEU A 79 -3.11 -15.55 -7.13
C LEU A 79 -2.49 -16.97 -6.99
N LYS A 80 -2.83 -17.89 -7.91
CA LYS A 80 -2.20 -19.21 -8.05
C LYS A 80 -0.72 -19.13 -8.43
N GLU A 81 -0.31 -18.12 -9.20
CA GLU A 81 1.08 -17.94 -9.63
C GLU A 81 1.92 -17.23 -8.55
N ALA A 82 1.32 -16.28 -7.82
CA ALA A 82 1.98 -15.59 -6.71
C ALA A 82 2.38 -16.54 -5.57
N GLY A 83 1.54 -17.53 -5.26
CA GLY A 83 1.87 -18.58 -4.28
C GLY A 83 3.04 -19.48 -4.73
N LYS A 84 3.16 -19.77 -6.03
CA LYS A 84 4.30 -20.53 -6.58
C LYS A 84 5.60 -19.74 -6.50
N LEU A 85 5.57 -18.45 -6.83
CA LEU A 85 6.74 -17.56 -6.75
C LEU A 85 7.21 -17.39 -5.29
N ALA A 86 6.28 -17.18 -4.36
CA ALA A 86 6.61 -17.09 -2.94
C ALA A 86 7.21 -18.41 -2.41
N TRP A 87 6.63 -19.56 -2.76
CA TRP A 87 7.19 -20.88 -2.43
C TRP A 87 8.57 -21.10 -3.05
N ALA A 88 8.77 -20.68 -4.31
CA ALA A 88 10.06 -20.82 -5.01
C ALA A 88 11.16 -19.95 -4.40
N LEU A 89 10.84 -18.74 -3.93
CA LEU A 89 11.80 -17.86 -3.22
C LEU A 89 12.16 -18.42 -1.84
N VAL A 90 11.19 -18.99 -1.11
CA VAL A 90 11.43 -19.62 0.21
C VAL A 90 12.27 -20.90 0.09
N ASN A 91 12.15 -21.62 -1.02
CA ASN A 91 12.91 -22.86 -1.26
C ASN A 91 14.05 -22.67 -2.27
N MET A 92 14.42 -21.43 -2.57
CA MET A 92 15.58 -21.16 -3.39
C MET A 92 16.80 -21.63 -2.59
N PRO A 93 17.60 -22.59 -3.10
CA PRO A 93 18.81 -22.99 -2.41
C PRO A 93 19.67 -21.75 -2.21
N ASN A 94 20.11 -21.54 -0.97
CA ASN A 94 21.00 -20.43 -0.64
C ASN A 94 22.31 -20.67 -1.39
N VAL A 95 22.52 -19.98 -2.52
CA VAL A 95 23.77 -20.04 -3.30
C VAL A 95 24.76 -19.10 -2.62
N GLY A 96 25.21 -19.52 -1.45
CA GLY A 96 26.34 -18.94 -0.72
C GLY A 96 27.21 -20.09 -0.27
N GLU A 97 28.05 -20.59 -1.17
CA GLU A 97 29.30 -21.23 -0.70
C GLU A 97 30.22 -20.07 -0.34
N ASP A 98 30.30 -19.81 0.95
CA ASP A 98 31.11 -18.77 1.57
C ASP A 98 32.62 -19.09 1.36
N GLU A 99 33.20 -18.71 0.22
CA GLU A 99 34.67 -18.74 0.05
C GLU A 99 35.30 -17.35 -0.24
N ASP A 100 34.49 -16.30 -0.46
CA ASP A 100 35.02 -14.97 -0.86
C ASP A 100 35.18 -13.97 0.31
N PHE A 101 34.95 -14.36 1.57
CA PHE A 101 35.08 -13.47 2.75
C PHE A 101 36.39 -13.66 3.54
N GLU A 102 37.51 -13.95 2.88
CA GLU A 102 38.82 -13.66 3.48
C GLU A 102 39.25 -12.23 3.13
N ARG A 103 38.93 -11.27 4.01
CA ARG A 103 39.57 -9.94 3.98
C ARG A 103 41.04 -10.10 4.39
N PRO A 104 42.02 -9.66 3.59
CA PRO A 104 43.39 -9.53 4.06
C PRO A 104 43.41 -8.59 5.27
N ARG A 105 44.02 -9.05 6.36
CA ARG A 105 44.37 -8.19 7.49
C ARG A 105 45.59 -7.36 7.08
N GLU A 106 45.37 -6.08 6.81
CA GLU A 106 46.40 -5.04 6.87
C GLU A 106 46.01 -4.03 7.96
#